data_AF-A0AAE4K3W6-F1
#
_entry.id   AF-A0AAE4K3W6-F1
#
_cell.length_a   1.000
_cell.length_b   1.000
_cell.length_c   1.000
_cell.angle_alpha   90.00
_cell.angle_beta   90.00
_cell.angle_gamma   90.00
#
_symmetry.space_group_name_H-M   'P 1'
#
loop_
_entity.id
_entity.type
_entity.pdbx_description
1 polymer ?
#
loop_
_entity_poly.entity_id
_entity_poly.type
_entity_poly.pdbx_seq_one_letter_code
_entity_poly.pdbx_strand_id
1 'polypeptide(L)'
;MVVVVVVAVVGLMYLVSITLNPDSGPEGFKVRRIASAAEKHLSKDPNVVSATVINASADIGGTEADLDVRLKDDTSADAMADLLASTHDAAFGKNSPDTNINLYVTLSWTLHGTSIKTTYDCAGRPDLLRTARQDLTTAGEARTIDITGGRLNIDYGQVTAIPTTFLQPSAPRSTKTFTMNGWKVTSTSNTDGQFGNPPFDQLITAAGQASPTGTIDLDNGTLSVTGLVTDENKGLTPEAAAPVVHAVNNCQAAKLTTLQLNGKLQKGLSTDNDYWMAFTCNNGTWTPNDDGSTGQDEAAILNKAAEL
;
A
#
# COMPACT_ATOMS: atom_id res chain seq x y z
N MET A 1 -46.71 3.51 -43.17
CA MET A 1 -45.28 3.81 -43.38
C MET A 1 -44.75 4.87 -42.42
N VAL A 2 -45.42 6.03 -42.28
CA VAL A 2 -45.01 7.13 -41.37
C VAL A 2 -44.82 6.70 -39.91
N VAL A 3 -45.76 5.91 -39.35
CA VAL A 3 -45.67 5.42 -37.96
C VAL A 3 -44.42 4.54 -37.73
N VAL A 4 -44.09 3.69 -38.70
CA VAL A 4 -42.91 2.80 -38.63
C VAL A 4 -41.61 3.62 -38.68
N VAL A 5 -41.58 4.67 -39.51
CA VAL A 5 -40.43 5.59 -39.59
C VAL A 5 -40.26 6.40 -38.31
N VAL A 6 -41.34 6.88 -37.70
CA VAL A 6 -41.28 7.61 -36.42
C VAL A 6 -40.79 6.71 -35.29
N VAL A 7 -41.28 5.47 -35.19
CA VAL A 7 -40.79 4.50 -34.18
C VAL A 7 -39.31 4.17 -34.39
N ALA A 8 -38.86 4.01 -35.64
CA ALA A 8 -37.45 3.76 -35.95
C ALA A 8 -36.56 4.96 -35.59
N VAL A 9 -36.97 6.19 -35.89
CA VAL A 9 -36.22 7.40 -35.56
C VAL A 9 -36.18 7.65 -34.05
N VAL A 10 -37.28 7.45 -33.33
CA VAL A 10 -37.33 7.55 -31.87
C VAL A 10 -36.47 6.45 -31.23
N GLY A 11 -36.52 5.22 -31.74
CA GLY A 11 -35.65 4.13 -31.30
C GLY A 11 -34.17 4.41 -31.52
N LEU A 12 -33.80 4.99 -32.69
CA LEU A 12 -32.42 5.37 -32.98
C LEU A 12 -31.95 6.53 -32.09
N MET A 13 -32.79 7.56 -31.88
CA MET A 13 -32.46 8.66 -30.97
C MET A 13 -32.33 8.18 -29.51
N TYR A 14 -33.15 7.21 -29.10
CA TYR A 14 -33.02 6.57 -27.79
C TYR A 14 -31.71 5.80 -27.67
N LEU A 15 -31.35 5.01 -28.68
CA LEU A 15 -30.07 4.28 -28.74
C LEU A 15 -28.86 5.23 -28.68
N VAL A 16 -28.87 6.32 -29.46
CA VAL A 16 -27.83 7.36 -29.41
C VAL A 16 -27.78 8.02 -28.03
N SER A 17 -28.94 8.30 -27.42
CA SER A 17 -29.02 8.93 -26.10
C SER A 17 -28.47 8.03 -24.99
N ILE A 18 -28.79 6.74 -24.98
CA ILE A 18 -28.24 5.80 -23.98
C ILE A 18 -26.76 5.46 -24.23
N THR A 19 -26.27 5.65 -25.46
CA THR A 19 -24.84 5.49 -25.78
C THR A 19 -24.03 6.70 -25.32
N LEU A 20 -24.62 7.91 -25.41
CA LEU A 20 -24.00 9.16 -24.97
C LEU A 20 -24.21 9.43 -23.46
N ASN A 21 -25.29 8.92 -22.87
CA ASN A 21 -25.61 9.01 -21.44
C ASN A 21 -26.03 7.62 -20.90
N PRO A 22 -25.06 6.70 -20.67
CA PRO A 22 -25.34 5.34 -20.21
C PRO A 22 -26.08 5.29 -18.87
N ASP A 23 -25.87 6.29 -18.01
CA ASP A 23 -26.51 6.42 -16.70
C ASP A 23 -28.03 6.60 -16.75
N SER A 24 -28.55 7.16 -17.85
CA SER A 24 -30.01 7.26 -18.08
C SER A 24 -30.60 6.01 -18.74
N GLY A 25 -29.73 5.07 -19.14
CA GLY A 25 -30.08 3.83 -19.80
C GLY A 25 -30.18 2.62 -18.86
N PRO A 26 -30.37 1.41 -19.42
CA PRO A 26 -30.52 0.18 -18.65
C PRO A 26 -29.37 -0.13 -17.68
N GLU A 27 -28.13 0.24 -18.03
CA GLU A 27 -26.96 0.04 -17.17
C GLU A 27 -27.00 0.93 -15.93
N GLY A 28 -27.37 2.21 -16.08
CA GLY A 28 -27.58 3.12 -14.95
C GLY A 28 -28.66 2.64 -13.97
N PHE A 29 -29.77 2.08 -14.48
CA PHE A 29 -30.78 1.45 -13.61
C PHE A 29 -30.26 0.21 -12.92
N LYS A 30 -29.47 -0.61 -13.62
CA LYS A 30 -28.91 -1.87 -13.10
C LYS A 30 -27.92 -1.61 -11.96
N VAL A 31 -26.99 -0.66 -12.14
CA VAL A 31 -26.00 -0.31 -11.10
C VAL A 31 -26.63 0.29 -9.86
N ARG A 32 -27.61 1.20 -10.02
CA ARG A 32 -28.36 1.77 -8.87
C ARG A 32 -29.13 0.70 -8.11
N ARG A 33 -29.69 -0.29 -8.81
CA ARG A 33 -30.36 -1.45 -8.18
C ARG A 33 -29.37 -2.29 -7.37
N ILE A 34 -28.19 -2.59 -7.93
CA ILE A 34 -27.12 -3.35 -7.25
C ILE A 34 -26.65 -2.60 -6.00
N ALA A 35 -26.34 -1.30 -6.13
CA ALA A 35 -25.93 -0.45 -5.03
C ALA A 35 -26.99 -0.40 -3.91
N SER A 36 -28.27 -0.19 -4.28
CA SER A 36 -29.38 -0.16 -3.32
C SER A 36 -29.60 -1.51 -2.62
N ALA A 37 -29.42 -2.62 -3.34
CA ALA A 37 -29.55 -3.96 -2.77
C ALA A 37 -28.41 -4.25 -1.77
N ALA A 38 -27.17 -3.88 -2.13
CA ALA A 38 -26.01 -3.97 -1.25
C ALA A 38 -26.20 -3.11 0.01
N GLU A 39 -26.53 -1.83 -0.14
CA GLU A 39 -26.74 -0.90 0.97
C GLU A 39 -27.84 -1.39 1.92
N LYS A 40 -28.98 -1.83 1.37
CA LYS A 40 -30.10 -2.34 2.15
C LYS A 40 -29.74 -3.61 2.92
N HIS A 41 -28.88 -4.46 2.36
CA HIS A 41 -28.38 -5.66 3.02
C HIS A 41 -27.41 -5.29 4.16
N LEU A 42 -26.39 -4.48 3.85
CA LEU A 42 -25.39 -3.99 4.80
C LEU A 42 -26.05 -3.26 5.98
N SER A 43 -27.01 -2.37 5.73
CA SER A 43 -27.70 -1.58 6.77
C SER A 43 -28.51 -2.42 7.76
N LYS A 44 -28.75 -3.70 7.47
CA LYS A 44 -29.47 -4.63 8.35
C LYS A 44 -28.53 -5.55 9.11
N ASP A 45 -27.26 -5.58 8.76
CA ASP A 45 -26.29 -6.44 9.42
C ASP A 45 -25.98 -5.92 10.83
N PRO A 46 -25.98 -6.80 11.86
CA PRO A 46 -25.72 -6.37 13.23
C PRO A 46 -24.30 -5.84 13.46
N ASN A 47 -23.34 -6.09 12.57
CA ASN A 47 -21.97 -5.58 12.66
C ASN A 47 -21.78 -4.23 11.94
N VAL A 48 -22.79 -3.73 11.24
CA VAL A 48 -22.73 -2.46 10.51
C VAL A 48 -23.34 -1.34 11.37
N VAL A 49 -22.62 -0.22 11.47
CA VAL A 49 -23.09 1.02 12.10
C VAL A 49 -23.78 1.91 11.08
N SER A 50 -23.20 2.04 9.90
CA SER A 50 -23.77 2.78 8.78
C SER A 50 -23.29 2.23 7.45
N ALA A 51 -24.15 2.29 6.43
CA ALA A 51 -23.81 2.03 5.04
C ALA A 51 -24.40 3.16 4.20
N THR A 52 -23.67 3.65 3.21
CA THR A 52 -24.13 4.74 2.35
C THR A 52 -23.61 4.52 0.94
N VAL A 53 -24.49 4.64 -0.05
CA VAL A 53 -24.09 4.69 -1.45
C VAL A 53 -23.46 6.06 -1.73
N ILE A 54 -22.18 6.06 -2.06
CA ILE A 54 -21.41 7.26 -2.41
C ILE A 54 -21.55 7.56 -3.90
N ASN A 55 -21.49 6.51 -4.72
CA ASN A 55 -21.65 6.61 -6.16
C ASN A 55 -22.37 5.37 -6.71
N ALA A 56 -23.13 5.56 -7.78
CA ALA A 56 -23.75 4.48 -8.54
C ALA A 56 -24.06 5.02 -9.94
N SER A 57 -23.11 4.85 -10.86
CA SER A 57 -23.18 5.45 -12.18
C SER A 57 -22.72 4.51 -13.28
N ALA A 58 -23.33 4.67 -14.45
CA ALA A 58 -22.85 4.07 -15.69
C ALA A 58 -22.34 5.16 -16.64
N ASP A 59 -21.10 5.05 -17.09
CA ASP A 59 -20.50 5.93 -18.07
C ASP A 59 -19.83 5.13 -19.22
N ILE A 60 -19.19 5.85 -20.14
CA ILE A 60 -18.53 5.25 -21.31
C ILE A 60 -17.26 4.47 -20.89
N GLY A 61 -16.66 4.80 -19.75
CA GLY A 61 -15.48 4.17 -19.18
C GLY A 61 -15.77 2.93 -18.32
N GLY A 62 -17.00 2.78 -17.83
CA GLY A 62 -17.42 1.62 -17.04
C GLY A 62 -18.72 1.84 -16.27
N THR A 63 -19.15 0.81 -15.55
CA THR A 63 -20.31 0.88 -14.66
C THR A 63 -19.86 0.48 -13.26
N GLU A 64 -20.00 1.39 -12.31
CA GLU A 64 -19.48 1.21 -10.95
C GLU A 64 -20.43 1.74 -9.88
N ALA A 65 -20.39 1.08 -8.72
CA ALA A 65 -21.04 1.51 -7.51
C ALA A 65 -20.04 1.51 -6.35
N ASP A 66 -20.04 2.59 -5.57
CA ASP A 66 -19.19 2.76 -4.41
C ASP A 66 -20.05 2.92 -3.16
N LEU A 67 -19.76 2.10 -2.14
CA LEU A 67 -20.40 2.17 -0.84
C LEU A 67 -19.35 2.47 0.23
N ASP A 68 -19.65 3.40 1.12
CA ASP A 68 -18.91 3.63 2.36
C ASP A 68 -19.66 2.98 3.53
N VAL A 69 -18.94 2.17 4.30
CA VAL A 69 -19.51 1.32 5.35
C VAL A 69 -18.67 1.44 6.61
N ARG A 70 -19.31 1.86 7.71
CA ARG A 70 -18.71 1.82 9.05
C ARG A 70 -19.14 0.54 9.73
N LEU A 71 -18.19 -0.32 10.08
CA LEU A 71 -18.46 -1.48 10.95
C LEU A 71 -18.35 -1.07 12.42
N LYS A 72 -18.92 -1.89 13.28
CA LYS A 72 -18.69 -1.82 14.72
C LYS A 72 -17.24 -2.11 15.02
N ASP A 73 -16.75 -1.48 16.08
CA ASP A 73 -15.41 -1.77 16.57
C ASP A 73 -15.32 -3.26 16.99
N ASP A 74 -14.12 -3.81 16.84
CA ASP A 74 -13.78 -5.22 17.05
C ASP A 74 -14.59 -6.23 16.21
N THR A 75 -15.18 -5.80 15.10
CA THR A 75 -15.68 -6.72 14.08
C THR A 75 -14.52 -7.56 13.54
N SER A 76 -14.62 -8.88 13.68
CA SER A 76 -13.54 -9.82 13.32
C SER A 76 -13.35 -9.92 11.81
N ALA A 77 -12.16 -10.39 11.40
CA ALA A 77 -11.87 -10.65 9.99
C ALA A 77 -12.82 -11.70 9.37
N ASP A 78 -13.29 -12.67 10.17
CA ASP A 78 -14.27 -13.66 9.74
C ASP A 78 -15.63 -13.03 9.48
N ALA A 79 -16.14 -12.23 10.43
CA ALA A 79 -17.42 -11.55 10.31
C ALA A 79 -17.43 -10.57 9.14
N MET A 80 -16.33 -9.84 8.94
CA MET A 80 -16.15 -8.95 7.78
C MET A 80 -16.17 -9.72 6.46
N ALA A 81 -15.49 -10.86 6.38
CA ALA A 81 -15.47 -11.68 5.17
C ALA A 81 -16.86 -12.28 4.85
N ASP A 82 -17.59 -12.75 5.85
CA ASP A 82 -18.95 -13.26 5.70
C ASP A 82 -19.93 -12.15 5.30
N LEU A 83 -19.73 -10.93 5.82
CA LEU A 83 -20.50 -9.74 5.44
C LEU A 83 -20.30 -9.40 3.97
N LEU A 84 -19.06 -9.35 3.49
CA LEU A 84 -18.76 -9.06 2.08
C LEU A 84 -19.32 -10.14 1.15
N ALA A 85 -19.16 -11.42 1.50
CA ALA A 85 -19.71 -12.53 0.73
C ALA A 85 -21.25 -12.47 0.65
N SER A 86 -21.93 -12.21 1.77
CA SER A 86 -23.38 -12.08 1.79
C SER A 86 -23.88 -10.83 1.07
N THR A 87 -23.09 -9.74 1.08
CA THR A 87 -23.38 -8.51 0.33
C THR A 87 -23.29 -8.73 -1.17
N HIS A 88 -22.27 -9.46 -1.65
CA HIS A 88 -22.20 -9.90 -3.05
C HIS A 88 -23.47 -10.65 -3.45
N ASP A 89 -23.85 -11.68 -2.68
CA ASP A 89 -25.04 -12.51 -2.96
C ASP A 89 -26.34 -11.68 -2.98
N ALA A 90 -26.47 -10.70 -2.09
CA ALA A 90 -27.64 -9.82 -2.04
C ALA A 90 -27.68 -8.84 -3.23
N ALA A 91 -26.53 -8.32 -3.65
CA ALA A 91 -26.42 -7.29 -4.68
C ALA A 91 -26.58 -7.87 -6.11
N PHE A 92 -25.90 -8.98 -6.39
CA PHE A 92 -25.85 -9.59 -7.73
C PHE A 92 -26.77 -10.81 -7.89
N GLY A 93 -27.22 -11.42 -6.78
CA GLY A 93 -27.87 -12.73 -6.77
C GLY A 93 -26.87 -13.87 -6.71
N LYS A 94 -27.30 -15.01 -6.14
CA LYS A 94 -26.44 -16.21 -5.99
C LYS A 94 -25.92 -16.68 -7.35
N ASN A 95 -24.61 -16.90 -7.45
CA ASN A 95 -23.91 -17.39 -8.65
C ASN A 95 -24.06 -16.50 -9.90
N SER A 96 -24.40 -15.22 -9.73
CA SER A 96 -24.51 -14.31 -10.86
C SER A 96 -23.12 -14.04 -11.46
N PRO A 97 -22.90 -14.29 -12.76
CA PRO A 97 -21.61 -14.05 -13.42
C PRO A 97 -21.50 -12.62 -13.94
N ASP A 98 -22.36 -11.70 -13.46
CA ASP A 98 -22.53 -10.36 -14.01
C ASP A 98 -21.38 -9.44 -13.56
N THR A 99 -20.19 -9.70 -14.12
CA THR A 99 -18.90 -9.04 -13.79
C THR A 99 -18.71 -7.70 -14.49
N ASN A 100 -19.68 -7.26 -15.29
CA ASN A 100 -19.56 -6.01 -16.06
C ASN A 100 -19.86 -4.76 -15.21
N ILE A 101 -20.19 -4.94 -13.93
CA ILE A 101 -20.46 -3.87 -12.97
C ILE A 101 -19.54 -4.08 -11.77
N ASN A 102 -18.72 -3.08 -11.47
CA ASN A 102 -17.88 -3.10 -10.27
C ASN A 102 -18.70 -2.63 -9.06
N LEU A 103 -18.57 -3.33 -7.94
CA LEU A 103 -19.17 -2.92 -6.67
C LEU A 103 -18.08 -2.76 -5.63
N TYR A 104 -17.63 -1.54 -5.41
CA TYR A 104 -16.63 -1.23 -4.41
C TYR A 104 -17.30 -0.98 -3.07
N VAL A 105 -16.82 -1.68 -2.04
CA VAL A 105 -17.25 -1.50 -0.65
C VAL A 105 -16.04 -1.07 0.17
N THR A 106 -16.02 0.19 0.55
CA THR A 106 -15.05 0.73 1.50
C THR A 106 -15.55 0.49 2.91
N LEU A 107 -14.86 -0.39 3.63
CA LEU A 107 -15.12 -0.68 5.03
C LEU A 107 -14.17 0.13 5.91
N SER A 108 -14.69 0.70 7.00
CA SER A 108 -13.88 1.30 8.06
C SER A 108 -14.33 0.83 9.45
N TRP A 109 -13.37 0.51 10.32
CA TRP A 109 -13.61 0.12 11.71
C TRP A 109 -12.35 0.20 12.55
N THR A 110 -12.49 0.00 13.85
CA THR A 110 -11.34 -0.19 14.74
C THR A 110 -11.28 -1.64 15.19
N LEU A 111 -10.13 -2.30 15.07
CA LEU A 111 -9.92 -3.69 15.53
C LEU A 111 -8.73 -3.70 16.48
N HIS A 112 -8.94 -4.10 17.74
CA HIS A 112 -7.89 -4.16 18.75
C HIS A 112 -7.11 -2.84 18.92
N GLY A 113 -7.78 -1.71 18.72
CA GLY A 113 -7.17 -0.37 18.77
C GLY A 113 -6.52 0.11 17.46
N THR A 114 -6.42 -0.75 16.43
CA THR A 114 -5.94 -0.38 15.09
C THR A 114 -7.07 0.20 14.25
N SER A 115 -6.85 1.35 13.62
CA SER A 115 -7.79 1.93 12.66
C SER A 115 -7.64 1.25 11.30
N ILE A 116 -8.72 0.69 10.78
CA ILE A 116 -8.74 -0.03 9.51
C ILE A 116 -9.60 0.72 8.51
N LYS A 117 -9.10 0.85 7.28
CA LYS A 117 -9.85 1.27 6.11
C LYS A 117 -9.46 0.40 4.93
N THR A 118 -10.42 -0.20 4.24
CA THR A 118 -10.13 -1.12 3.15
C THR A 118 -11.25 -1.11 2.13
N THR A 119 -10.90 -1.06 0.85
CA THR A 119 -11.85 -1.13 -0.26
C THR A 119 -11.78 -2.49 -0.93
N TYR A 120 -12.93 -3.15 -1.03
CA TYR A 120 -13.07 -4.43 -1.73
C TYR A 120 -13.94 -4.30 -2.96
N ASP A 121 -13.51 -4.89 -4.06
CA ASP A 121 -14.38 -5.15 -5.19
C ASP A 121 -15.21 -6.41 -4.92
N CYS A 122 -16.48 -6.18 -4.56
CA CYS A 122 -17.45 -7.24 -4.35
C CYS A 122 -17.94 -7.88 -5.66
N ALA A 123 -17.56 -7.41 -6.84
CA ALA A 123 -17.79 -8.14 -8.09
C ALA A 123 -16.70 -9.19 -8.37
N GLY A 124 -15.50 -8.98 -7.80
CA GLY A 124 -14.27 -9.72 -8.11
C GLY A 124 -13.83 -10.71 -7.04
N ARG A 125 -14.65 -11.72 -6.69
CA ARG A 125 -14.26 -13.01 -6.04
C ARG A 125 -13.42 -12.95 -4.71
N PRO A 126 -13.35 -14.07 -3.94
CA PRO A 126 -12.94 -14.07 -2.51
C PRO A 126 -11.43 -14.11 -2.21
N ASP A 127 -10.54 -14.03 -3.20
CA ASP A 127 -9.09 -14.09 -3.00
C ASP A 127 -8.53 -12.87 -2.27
N LEU A 128 -9.15 -11.69 -2.43
CA LEU A 128 -8.84 -10.49 -1.64
C LEU A 128 -9.15 -10.66 -0.13
N LEU A 129 -10.14 -11.48 0.22
CA LEU A 129 -10.52 -11.75 1.62
C LEU A 129 -9.47 -12.59 2.35
N ARG A 130 -8.81 -13.53 1.66
CA ARG A 130 -7.76 -14.37 2.26
C ARG A 130 -6.56 -13.53 2.68
N THR A 131 -6.11 -12.64 1.80
CA THR A 131 -5.00 -11.73 2.08
C THR A 131 -5.38 -10.73 3.16
N ALA A 132 -6.59 -10.16 3.10
CA ALA A 132 -7.10 -9.28 4.15
C ALA A 132 -7.11 -9.93 5.54
N ARG A 133 -7.53 -11.20 5.66
CA ARG A 133 -7.48 -11.92 6.95
C ARG A 133 -6.07 -12.01 7.50
N GLN A 134 -5.09 -12.30 6.64
CA GLN A 134 -3.69 -12.38 7.04
C GLN A 134 -3.18 -11.00 7.49
N ASP A 135 -3.51 -9.93 6.76
CA ASP A 135 -3.02 -8.59 7.09
C ASP A 135 -3.64 -8.04 8.37
N LEU A 136 -4.90 -8.40 8.66
CA LEU A 136 -5.58 -8.05 9.90
C LEU A 136 -4.98 -8.72 11.14
N THR A 137 -4.10 -9.71 11.00
CA THR A 137 -3.35 -10.26 12.14
C THR A 137 -2.36 -9.26 12.74
N THR A 138 -2.02 -8.20 12.00
CA THR A 138 -1.19 -7.09 12.49
C THR A 138 -1.95 -6.11 13.39
N ALA A 139 -3.28 -6.22 13.44
CA ALA A 139 -4.11 -5.40 14.31
C ALA A 139 -3.74 -5.64 15.79
N GLY A 140 -3.72 -4.57 16.58
CA GLY A 140 -3.21 -4.55 17.95
C GLY A 140 -1.75 -4.08 18.07
N GLU A 141 -0.91 -4.34 17.06
CA GLU A 141 0.41 -3.71 16.95
C GLU A 141 0.38 -2.48 16.03
N ALA A 142 -0.32 -2.57 14.90
CA ALA A 142 -0.42 -1.49 13.94
C ALA A 142 -1.30 -0.35 14.47
N ARG A 143 -0.97 0.89 14.11
CA ARG A 143 -1.84 2.05 14.35
C ARG A 143 -2.91 2.14 13.26
N THR A 144 -2.52 1.97 12.00
CA THR A 144 -3.43 2.00 10.86
C THR A 144 -3.13 0.90 9.86
N ILE A 145 -4.18 0.33 9.29
CA ILE A 145 -4.13 -0.57 8.14
C ILE A 145 -5.03 0.05 7.06
N ASP A 146 -4.44 0.37 5.91
CA ASP A 146 -5.13 1.00 4.79
C ASP A 146 -4.92 0.20 3.49
N ILE A 147 -6.01 -0.26 2.89
CA ILE A 147 -6.03 -0.87 1.55
C ILE A 147 -6.81 0.06 0.62
N THR A 148 -6.10 1.06 0.11
CA THR A 148 -6.64 2.03 -0.86
C THR A 148 -5.84 1.95 -2.17
N GLY A 149 -6.51 2.03 -3.32
CA GLY A 149 -5.85 2.00 -4.63
C GLY A 149 -5.15 0.67 -4.96
N GLY A 150 -5.59 -0.43 -4.34
CA GLY A 150 -5.02 -1.77 -4.57
C GLY A 150 -3.68 -2.02 -3.89
N ARG A 151 -3.21 -1.12 -3.01
CA ARG A 151 -1.99 -1.30 -2.22
C ARG A 151 -2.30 -1.28 -0.74
N LEU A 152 -1.81 -2.30 -0.04
CA LEU A 152 -1.89 -2.39 1.41
C LEU A 152 -0.75 -1.58 2.04
N ASN A 153 -1.11 -0.71 2.97
CA ASN A 153 -0.20 0.06 3.80
C ASN A 153 -0.51 -0.22 5.27
N ILE A 154 0.51 -0.59 6.04
CA ILE A 154 0.39 -0.83 7.48
C ILE A 154 1.37 0.12 8.17
N ASP A 155 0.84 1.05 8.96
CA ASP A 155 1.64 1.98 9.77
C ASP A 155 1.50 1.63 11.24
N TYR A 156 2.62 1.31 11.88
CA TYR A 156 2.72 1.03 13.31
C TYR A 156 2.88 2.31 14.15
N GLY A 157 3.14 3.46 13.51
CA GLY A 157 3.34 4.73 14.18
C GLY A 157 4.66 4.79 14.95
N GLN A 158 4.66 5.47 16.10
CA GLN A 158 5.82 5.57 16.99
C GLN A 158 5.91 4.31 17.85
N VAL A 159 7.07 3.65 17.84
CA VAL A 159 7.30 2.40 18.56
C VAL A 159 8.58 2.48 19.39
N THR A 160 8.63 1.73 20.50
CA THR A 160 9.82 1.62 21.36
C THR A 160 10.62 0.34 21.10
N ALA A 161 10.08 -0.57 20.29
CA ALA A 161 10.71 -1.79 19.83
C ALA A 161 10.16 -2.12 18.43
N ILE A 162 10.92 -2.87 17.63
CA ILE A 162 10.48 -3.30 16.30
C ILE A 162 9.21 -4.19 16.46
N PRO A 163 8.10 -3.88 15.77
CA PRO A 163 6.87 -4.67 15.84
C PRO A 163 7.13 -6.12 15.44
N THR A 164 6.55 -7.08 16.17
CA THR A 164 6.80 -8.51 15.92
C THR A 164 6.22 -8.96 14.58
N THR A 165 5.21 -8.23 14.10
CA THR A 165 4.55 -8.47 12.81
C THR A 165 5.19 -7.70 11.65
N PHE A 166 6.21 -6.86 11.88
CA PHE A 166 6.77 -5.97 10.86
C PHE A 166 7.30 -6.71 9.63
N LEU A 167 7.92 -7.88 9.81
CA LEU A 167 8.50 -8.65 8.71
C LEU A 167 7.70 -9.90 8.36
N GLN A 168 6.53 -10.07 8.97
CA GLN A 168 5.63 -11.16 8.60
C GLN A 168 5.10 -10.95 7.18
N PRO A 169 4.94 -12.02 6.40
CA PRO A 169 4.40 -11.92 5.05
C PRO A 169 3.01 -11.27 5.02
N SER A 170 2.69 -10.60 3.93
CA SER A 170 1.48 -9.82 3.74
C SER A 170 1.05 -9.83 2.27
N ALA A 171 0.09 -8.98 1.86
CA ALA A 171 -0.25 -8.81 0.46
C ALA A 171 1.00 -8.50 -0.40
N PRO A 172 1.09 -8.99 -1.65
CA PRO A 172 2.14 -8.58 -2.58
C PRO A 172 2.23 -7.07 -2.73
N ARG A 173 3.45 -6.52 -2.80
CA ARG A 173 3.69 -5.07 -2.96
C ARG A 173 3.03 -4.21 -1.89
N SER A 174 2.85 -4.78 -0.70
CA SER A 174 2.42 -4.05 0.50
C SER A 174 3.58 -3.32 1.15
N THR A 175 3.28 -2.22 1.82
CA THR A 175 4.25 -1.41 2.55
C THR A 175 3.95 -1.44 4.04
N LYS A 176 4.99 -1.63 4.85
CA LYS A 176 4.94 -1.57 6.30
C LYS A 176 5.85 -0.45 6.78
N THR A 177 5.40 0.34 7.75
CA THR A 177 6.15 1.48 8.26
C THR A 177 6.07 1.58 9.78
N PHE A 178 7.18 1.91 10.43
CA PHE A 178 7.19 2.37 11.82
C PHE A 178 8.16 3.54 11.98
N THR A 179 8.07 4.25 13.10
CA THR A 179 9.09 5.21 13.53
C THR A 179 9.63 4.84 14.90
N MET A 180 10.95 4.71 15.01
CA MET A 180 11.63 4.39 16.26
C MET A 180 12.82 5.33 16.43
N ASN A 181 12.97 5.95 17.61
CA ASN A 181 14.08 6.86 17.92
C ASN A 181 14.29 7.98 16.87
N GLY A 182 13.22 8.52 16.29
CA GLY A 182 13.30 9.57 15.25
C GLY A 182 13.58 9.07 13.83
N TRP A 183 13.77 7.76 13.65
CA TRP A 183 14.01 7.12 12.35
C TRP A 183 12.75 6.45 11.83
N LYS A 184 12.29 6.89 10.65
CA LYS A 184 11.16 6.28 9.95
C LYS A 184 11.68 5.11 9.11
N VAL A 185 11.21 3.91 9.42
CA VAL A 185 11.54 2.69 8.66
C VAL A 185 10.35 2.31 7.80
N THR A 186 10.58 2.12 6.52
CA THR A 186 9.62 1.62 5.54
C THR A 186 10.18 0.35 4.91
N SER A 187 9.33 -0.67 4.77
CA SER A 187 9.68 -1.88 4.02
C SER A 187 8.54 -2.24 3.08
N THR A 188 8.89 -2.53 1.83
CA THR A 188 7.97 -2.95 0.79
C THR A 188 8.20 -4.43 0.48
N SER A 189 7.12 -5.20 0.43
CA SER A 189 7.17 -6.62 0.11
C SER A 189 7.32 -6.85 -1.39
N ASN A 190 7.92 -7.99 -1.73
CA ASN A 190 8.05 -8.44 -3.11
C ASN A 190 6.71 -8.94 -3.70
N THR A 191 6.76 -9.51 -4.91
CA THR A 191 5.58 -10.08 -5.60
C THR A 191 4.95 -11.28 -4.89
N ASP A 192 5.67 -11.90 -3.95
CA ASP A 192 5.20 -13.02 -3.14
C ASP A 192 4.78 -12.59 -1.73
N GLY A 193 4.73 -11.28 -1.46
CA GLY A 193 4.36 -10.74 -0.15
C GLY A 193 5.42 -10.92 0.93
N GLN A 194 6.66 -11.24 0.56
CA GLN A 194 7.77 -11.42 1.49
C GLN A 194 8.52 -10.10 1.70
N PHE A 195 8.91 -9.83 2.95
CA PHE A 195 9.74 -8.68 3.32
C PHE A 195 11.21 -9.10 3.48
N GLY A 196 12.13 -8.20 3.14
CA GLY A 196 13.54 -8.39 3.49
C GLY A 196 13.78 -8.21 4.99
N ASN A 197 14.85 -8.80 5.52
CA ASN A 197 15.16 -8.79 6.94
C ASN A 197 16.60 -8.34 7.21
N PRO A 198 16.98 -7.10 6.86
CA PRO A 198 18.24 -6.53 7.33
C PRO A 198 18.18 -6.31 8.85
N PRO A 199 19.34 -6.13 9.51
CA PRO A 199 19.42 -5.84 10.94
C PRO A 199 18.96 -4.40 11.25
N PHE A 200 17.65 -4.14 11.18
CA PHE A 200 17.06 -2.80 11.35
C PHE A 200 17.46 -2.13 12.67
N ASP A 201 17.55 -2.87 13.77
CA ASP A 201 17.97 -2.32 15.06
C ASP A 201 19.41 -1.75 15.03
N GLN A 202 20.32 -2.50 14.39
CA GLN A 202 21.70 -2.07 14.18
C GLN A 202 21.77 -0.89 13.21
N LEU A 203 20.98 -0.91 12.14
CA LEU A 203 20.90 0.18 11.16
C LEU A 203 20.41 1.49 11.80
N ILE A 204 19.33 1.44 12.58
CA ILE A 204 18.79 2.62 13.28
C ILE A 204 19.82 3.15 14.29
N THR A 205 20.48 2.25 15.02
CA THR A 205 21.53 2.63 15.97
C THR A 205 22.72 3.30 15.27
N ALA A 206 23.20 2.71 14.17
CA ALA A 206 24.31 3.24 13.39
C ALA A 206 23.96 4.58 12.75
N ALA A 207 22.80 4.70 12.11
CA ALA A 207 22.35 5.93 11.48
C ALA A 207 22.10 7.04 12.52
N GLY A 208 21.61 6.67 13.70
CA GLY A 208 21.42 7.56 14.84
C GLY A 208 22.71 8.21 15.38
N GLN A 209 23.89 7.64 15.09
CA GLN A 209 25.18 8.27 15.41
C GLN A 209 25.45 9.51 14.55
N ALA A 210 24.91 9.53 13.33
CA ALA A 210 25.12 10.61 12.38
C ALA A 210 24.08 11.73 12.52
N SER A 211 22.82 11.38 12.81
CA SER A 211 21.71 12.33 12.89
C SER A 211 20.59 11.83 13.81
N PRO A 212 19.86 12.73 14.51
CA PRO A 212 18.74 12.33 15.37
C PRO A 212 17.51 11.84 14.59
N THR A 213 17.40 12.14 13.29
CA THR A 213 16.24 11.78 12.48
C THR A 213 16.65 11.43 11.06
N GLY A 214 15.93 10.48 10.47
CA GLY A 214 16.17 10.06 9.10
C GLY A 214 15.16 9.04 8.61
N THR A 215 15.41 8.50 7.41
CA THR A 215 14.59 7.43 6.84
C THR A 215 15.43 6.24 6.47
N ILE A 216 14.87 5.05 6.64
CA ILE A 216 15.38 3.79 6.14
C ILE A 216 14.26 3.18 5.29
N ASP A 217 14.51 2.98 4.01
CA ASP A 217 13.56 2.38 3.08
C ASP A 217 14.15 1.08 2.51
N LEU A 218 13.36 0.01 2.52
CA LEU A 218 13.75 -1.28 1.99
C LEU A 218 12.75 -1.69 0.91
N ASP A 219 13.19 -1.70 -0.34
CA ASP A 219 12.38 -2.13 -1.47
C ASP A 219 13.19 -3.04 -2.40
N ASN A 220 12.68 -4.24 -2.64
CA ASN A 220 13.18 -5.21 -3.62
C ASN A 220 14.71 -5.42 -3.59
N GLY A 221 15.30 -5.57 -2.39
CA GLY A 221 16.73 -5.77 -2.18
C GLY A 221 17.57 -4.49 -2.22
N THR A 222 16.96 -3.33 -2.42
CA THR A 222 17.58 -2.01 -2.26
C THR A 222 17.28 -1.48 -0.87
N LEU A 223 18.33 -1.19 -0.11
CA LEU A 223 18.24 -0.49 1.18
C LEU A 223 18.69 0.95 0.98
N SER A 224 17.82 1.91 1.26
CA SER A 224 18.09 3.34 1.12
C SER A 224 18.02 4.03 2.48
N VAL A 225 19.09 4.72 2.89
CA VAL A 225 19.18 5.43 4.17
C VAL A 225 19.42 6.91 3.91
N THR A 226 18.55 7.76 4.46
CA THR A 226 18.59 9.22 4.24
C THR A 226 18.54 10.00 5.54
N GLY A 227 18.98 11.25 5.50
CA GLY A 227 19.10 12.08 6.70
C GLY A 227 20.36 11.80 7.52
N LEU A 228 21.41 11.26 6.91
CA LEU A 228 22.68 10.94 7.56
C LEU A 228 23.57 12.16 7.88
N VAL A 229 23.12 13.40 7.61
CA VAL A 229 23.80 14.60 8.10
C VAL A 229 22.84 15.58 8.75
N THR A 230 23.35 16.31 9.73
CA THR A 230 22.61 17.39 10.41
C THR A 230 22.71 18.73 9.66
N ASP A 231 23.77 18.95 8.89
CA ASP A 231 23.97 20.11 8.02
C ASP A 231 23.91 19.66 6.56
N GLU A 232 22.76 19.87 5.91
CA GLU A 232 22.51 19.46 4.52
C GLU A 232 23.47 20.09 3.49
N ASN A 233 24.24 21.11 3.88
CA ASN A 233 25.23 21.77 3.02
C ASN A 233 26.61 21.06 3.02
N LYS A 234 26.86 20.11 3.93
CA LYS A 234 28.19 19.52 4.14
C LYS A 234 28.45 18.21 3.39
N GLY A 235 27.49 17.72 2.60
CA GLY A 235 27.61 16.44 1.89
C GLY A 235 27.72 15.24 2.83
N LEU A 236 27.61 14.02 2.30
CA LEU A 236 27.73 12.81 3.10
C LEU A 236 29.21 12.48 3.35
N THR A 237 29.61 12.30 4.62
CA THR A 237 31.00 11.99 5.00
C THR A 237 31.21 10.50 5.28
N PRO A 238 32.44 9.97 5.13
CA PRO A 238 32.78 8.61 5.55
C PRO A 238 32.45 8.33 7.02
N GLU A 239 32.66 9.30 7.92
CA GLU A 239 32.36 9.15 9.34
C GLU A 239 30.87 8.92 9.61
N ALA A 240 30.00 9.59 8.85
CA ALA A 240 28.55 9.44 8.97
C ALA A 240 28.02 8.16 8.30
N ALA A 241 28.63 7.76 7.16
CA ALA A 241 28.14 6.65 6.35
C ALA A 241 28.70 5.28 6.76
N ALA A 242 29.96 5.21 7.20
CA ALA A 242 30.65 3.95 7.48
C ALA A 242 29.95 3.07 8.53
N PRO A 243 29.40 3.61 9.64
CA PRO A 243 28.65 2.80 10.60
C PRO A 243 27.45 2.09 9.97
N VAL A 244 26.76 2.74 9.03
CA VAL A 244 25.60 2.16 8.33
C VAL A 244 26.04 1.03 7.40
N VAL A 245 27.10 1.24 6.61
CA VAL A 245 27.69 0.19 5.76
C VAL A 245 28.14 -1.00 6.60
N HIS A 246 28.79 -0.74 7.73
CA HIS A 246 29.27 -1.79 8.63
C HIS A 246 28.11 -2.61 9.23
N ALA A 247 27.00 -1.96 9.62
CA ALA A 247 25.81 -2.64 10.15
C ALA A 247 25.19 -3.63 9.14
N VAL A 248 25.41 -3.45 7.84
CA VAL A 248 24.99 -4.38 6.78
C VAL A 248 26.17 -4.92 5.97
N ASN A 249 27.32 -5.18 6.61
CA ASN A 249 28.54 -5.61 5.92
C ASN A 249 28.37 -6.90 5.09
N ASN A 250 27.54 -7.84 5.55
CA ASN A 250 27.20 -9.06 4.83
C ASN A 250 25.89 -8.85 4.05
N CYS A 251 26.01 -8.18 2.90
CA CYS A 251 24.88 -7.85 2.04
C CYS A 251 24.11 -9.09 1.55
N GLN A 252 24.80 -10.23 1.37
CA GLN A 252 24.17 -11.49 0.95
C GLN A 252 23.29 -12.09 2.06
N ALA A 253 23.75 -12.08 3.31
CA ALA A 253 22.95 -12.55 4.44
C ALA A 253 21.72 -11.66 4.66
N ALA A 254 21.86 -10.35 4.45
CA ALA A 254 20.75 -9.39 4.49
C ALA A 254 19.84 -9.45 3.25
N LYS A 255 20.18 -10.26 2.23
CA LYS A 255 19.50 -10.35 0.93
C LYS A 255 19.38 -9.00 0.21
N LEU A 256 20.39 -8.16 0.35
CA LEU A 256 20.48 -6.86 -0.30
C LEU A 256 21.32 -6.97 -1.56
N THR A 257 20.88 -6.32 -2.62
CA THR A 257 21.61 -6.15 -3.87
C THR A 257 22.22 -4.77 -3.97
N THR A 258 21.56 -3.77 -3.38
CA THR A 258 21.95 -2.35 -3.47
C THR A 258 21.84 -1.70 -2.10
N LEU A 259 22.81 -0.86 -1.74
CA LEU A 259 22.76 0.06 -0.61
C LEU A 259 22.89 1.48 -1.15
N GLN A 260 22.00 2.37 -0.73
CA GLN A 260 22.00 3.77 -1.12
C GLN A 260 22.02 4.64 0.13
N LEU A 261 22.97 5.57 0.22
CA LEU A 261 23.10 6.47 1.35
C LEU A 261 22.99 7.93 0.88
N ASN A 262 22.24 8.73 1.63
CA ASN A 262 22.12 10.17 1.39
C ASN A 262 22.23 10.94 2.70
N GLY A 263 22.96 12.05 2.66
CA GLY A 263 23.04 12.97 3.79
C GLY A 263 21.72 13.70 4.05
N LYS A 264 21.00 14.09 2.99
CA LYS A 264 19.78 14.90 3.10
C LYS A 264 18.57 14.03 3.41
N LEU A 265 17.60 14.62 4.11
CA LEU A 265 16.26 14.05 4.22
C LEU A 265 15.54 14.20 2.87
N GLN A 266 14.95 13.12 2.33
CA GLN A 266 14.12 13.25 1.13
C GLN A 266 12.85 14.05 1.43
N LYS A 267 12.75 15.25 0.83
CA LYS A 267 11.57 16.13 0.91
C LYS A 267 10.60 15.83 -0.26
N GLY A 268 9.99 14.65 -0.26
CA GLY A 268 8.96 14.24 -1.24
C GLY A 268 9.49 13.74 -2.60
N LEU A 269 8.57 13.51 -3.56
CA LEU A 269 8.80 12.95 -4.93
C LEU A 269 9.70 13.82 -5.85
N SER A 270 10.47 14.75 -5.28
CA SER A 270 11.42 15.55 -6.03
C SER A 270 12.44 14.64 -6.70
N THR A 271 12.64 14.82 -8.00
CA THR A 271 13.77 14.28 -8.77
C THR A 271 15.08 14.98 -8.40
N ASP A 272 15.21 15.46 -7.17
CA ASP A 272 16.48 15.95 -6.65
C ASP A 272 17.42 14.75 -6.65
N ASN A 273 18.19 14.66 -7.73
CA ASN A 273 19.37 13.82 -7.91
C ASN A 273 20.46 14.28 -6.94
N ASP A 274 20.10 14.45 -5.68
CA ASP A 274 20.97 14.82 -4.59
C ASP A 274 21.95 13.67 -4.38
N TYR A 275 23.22 13.93 -4.70
CA TYR A 275 24.41 13.11 -4.48
C TYR A 275 24.19 11.88 -3.58
N TRP A 276 23.79 10.77 -4.20
CA TRP A 276 23.64 9.48 -3.54
C TRP A 276 24.97 8.74 -3.58
N MET A 277 25.38 8.17 -2.46
CA MET A 277 26.41 7.14 -2.45
C MET A 277 25.72 5.80 -2.68
N ALA A 278 26.12 5.07 -3.72
CA ALA A 278 25.53 3.79 -4.04
C ALA A 278 26.57 2.68 -3.98
N PHE A 279 26.15 1.54 -3.45
CA PHE A 279 26.98 0.34 -3.34
C PHE A 279 26.23 -0.86 -3.87
N THR A 280 26.94 -1.69 -4.62
CA THR A 280 26.40 -2.94 -5.17
C THR A 280 26.95 -4.12 -4.38
N CYS A 281 26.09 -5.08 -4.05
CA CYS A 281 26.50 -6.31 -3.39
C CYS A 281 27.14 -7.25 -4.41
N ASN A 282 28.41 -7.59 -4.20
CA ASN A 282 29.15 -8.55 -5.00
C ASN A 282 29.77 -9.63 -4.09
N ASN A 283 29.35 -10.88 -4.26
CA ASN A 283 29.80 -12.04 -3.47
C ASN A 283 29.78 -11.81 -1.94
N GLY A 284 28.74 -11.15 -1.43
CA GLY A 284 28.56 -10.88 0.00
C GLY A 284 29.31 -9.65 0.53
N THR A 285 29.98 -8.89 -0.34
CA THR A 285 30.69 -7.66 0.01
C THR A 285 30.18 -6.47 -0.80
N TRP A 286 30.21 -5.28 -0.22
CA TRP A 286 29.87 -4.05 -0.92
C TRP A 286 31.01 -3.60 -1.83
N THR A 287 30.66 -3.22 -3.07
CA THR A 287 31.55 -2.52 -4.00
C THR A 287 30.94 -1.17 -4.36
N PRO A 288 31.76 -0.16 -4.71
CA PRO A 288 31.24 1.08 -5.31
C PRO A 288 30.35 0.78 -6.52
N ASN A 289 29.35 1.62 -6.78
CA ASN A 289 28.48 1.46 -7.93
C ASN A 289 29.09 2.04 -9.23
N ASP A 290 30.16 2.84 -9.09
CA ASP A 290 31.01 3.34 -10.18
C ASP A 290 30.26 4.16 -11.25
N ASP A 291 29.33 5.04 -10.85
CA ASP A 291 28.69 5.99 -11.80
C ASP A 291 29.62 7.11 -12.29
N GLY A 292 30.86 7.12 -11.78
CA GLY A 292 31.97 7.99 -12.16
C GLY A 292 32.17 9.18 -11.23
N SER A 293 31.11 9.83 -10.73
CA SER A 293 31.23 11.09 -9.98
C SER A 293 31.36 10.93 -8.46
N THR A 294 31.01 9.74 -7.95
CA THR A 294 30.97 9.41 -6.52
C THR A 294 31.95 8.30 -6.12
N GLY A 295 32.56 7.59 -7.08
CA GLY A 295 33.29 6.34 -6.80
C GLY A 295 34.47 6.48 -5.83
N GLN A 296 35.13 7.65 -5.76
CA GLN A 296 36.18 7.90 -4.77
C GLN A 296 35.62 8.03 -3.35
N ASP A 297 34.49 8.71 -3.20
CA ASP A 297 33.81 8.87 -1.91
C ASP A 297 33.21 7.54 -1.45
N GLU A 298 32.62 6.77 -2.36
CA GLU A 298 32.14 5.41 -2.12
C GLU A 298 33.29 4.51 -1.62
N ALA A 299 34.44 4.52 -2.29
CA ALA A 299 35.61 3.75 -1.85
C ALA A 299 36.13 4.21 -0.47
N ALA A 300 36.13 5.52 -0.19
CA ALA A 300 36.52 6.05 1.11
C ALA A 300 35.58 5.59 2.24
N ILE A 301 34.26 5.56 1.98
CA ILE A 301 33.27 5.04 2.92
C ILE A 301 33.50 3.54 3.19
N LEU A 302 33.72 2.73 2.14
CA LEU A 302 33.97 1.29 2.29
C LEU A 302 35.25 1.01 3.09
N ASN A 303 36.33 1.73 2.80
CA ASN A 303 37.57 1.61 3.57
C ASN A 303 37.33 1.95 5.04
N LYS A 304 36.58 3.02 5.32
CA LYS A 304 36.27 3.42 6.69
C LYS A 304 35.39 2.39 7.40
N ALA A 305 34.42 1.80 6.71
CA ALA A 305 33.55 0.77 7.26
C ALA A 305 34.30 -0.53 7.60
N ALA A 306 35.39 -0.83 6.89
CA ALA A 306 36.26 -1.99 7.16
C ALA A 306 37.16 -1.80 8.39
N GLU A 307 37.29 -0.59 8.92
CA GLU A 307 38.05 -0.28 10.14
C GLU A 307 37.22 -0.45 11.44
N LEU A 308 35.89 -0.56 11.32
CA LEU A 308 34.94 -0.75 12.42
C LEU A 308 34.82 -2.24 12.79
#